data_AF-W7Y9G0-F1
#
_entry.id   AF-W7Y9G0-F1
#
_cell.length_a   1.000
_cell.length_b   1.000
_cell.length_c   1.000
_cell.angle_alpha   90.00
_cell.angle_beta   90.00
_cell.angle_gamma   90.00
#
_symmetry.space_group_name_H-M   'P 1'
#
loop_
_entity.id
_entity.type
_entity.pdbx_description
1 polymer ?
#
loop_
_entity_poly.entity_id
_entity_poly.type
_entity_poly.pdbx_seq_one_letter_code
_entity_poly.pdbx_strand_id
1 'polypeptide(L)'
;MNPILLIQNATEQTAELAEAVAENQMNYIDMAIKGGWIMIPLVLLSFVAVYIFFERYFAIKKAASEDLSFMNKMKEYIHEGKIDSAYSLCQQVDNPVSRMIEKGISRIGRPLQDVNTAIENVGNLEISRLEKGLPTLATVAGGAP
;
A
#
# COMPACT_ATOMS: atom_id res chain seq x y z
N MET A 1 -36.31 41.34 -48.67
CA MET A 1 -35.23 40.60 -48.01
C MET A 1 -35.88 39.34 -47.44
N ASN A 2 -35.64 38.17 -48.02
CA ASN A 2 -36.44 36.97 -47.75
C ASN A 2 -36.09 36.40 -46.37
N PRO A 3 -37.02 36.41 -45.39
CA PRO A 3 -36.74 35.95 -44.02
C PRO A 3 -36.44 34.43 -43.94
N ILE A 4 -36.83 33.68 -44.97
CA ILE A 4 -36.60 32.23 -45.09
C ILE A 4 -35.11 31.90 -45.24
N LEU A 5 -34.33 32.75 -45.94
CA LEU A 5 -32.89 32.56 -46.12
C LEU A 5 -32.10 32.75 -44.82
N LEU A 6 -32.56 33.64 -43.94
CA LEU A 6 -31.93 33.86 -42.63
C LEU A 6 -32.19 32.70 -41.67
N ILE A 7 -33.38 32.08 -41.75
CA ILE A 7 -33.73 30.91 -40.95
C ILE A 7 -32.96 29.67 -41.42
N GLN A 8 -32.78 29.47 -42.74
CA GLN A 8 -31.95 28.38 -43.27
C GLN A 8 -30.48 28.49 -42.85
N ASN A 9 -29.87 29.67 -42.98
CA ASN A 9 -28.48 29.88 -42.52
C ASN A 9 -28.33 29.66 -40.99
N ALA A 10 -29.33 30.07 -40.20
CA ALA A 10 -29.31 29.84 -38.75
C ALA A 10 -29.47 28.35 -38.39
N THR A 11 -30.26 27.58 -39.15
CA THR A 11 -30.38 26.12 -38.97
C THR A 11 -29.13 25.37 -39.39
N GLU A 12 -28.44 25.81 -40.45
CA GLU A 12 -27.16 25.23 -40.88
C GLU A 12 -26.04 25.53 -39.89
N GLN A 13 -25.95 26.77 -39.38
CA GLN A 13 -24.98 27.14 -38.33
C GLN A 13 -25.22 26.39 -37.02
N THR A 14 -26.48 26.17 -36.62
CA THR A 14 -26.80 25.43 -35.40
C THR A 14 -26.55 23.92 -35.54
N ALA A 15 -26.67 23.35 -36.74
CA ALA A 15 -26.29 21.97 -37.03
C ALA A 15 -24.76 21.77 -37.01
N GLU A 16 -23.98 22.68 -37.63
CA GLU A 16 -22.50 22.64 -37.58
C GLU A 16 -21.97 22.83 -36.14
N LEU A 17 -22.57 23.74 -35.36
CA LEU A 17 -22.21 23.94 -33.96
C LEU A 17 -22.57 22.71 -33.09
N ALA A 18 -23.64 21.98 -33.41
CA ALA A 18 -24.02 20.77 -32.69
C ALA A 18 -23.11 19.58 -33.03
N GLU A 19 -22.71 19.41 -34.30
CA GLU A 19 -21.72 18.41 -34.71
C GLU A 19 -20.34 18.71 -34.10
N ALA A 20 -19.89 19.97 -34.09
CA ALA A 20 -18.61 20.36 -33.48
C ALA A 20 -18.56 20.15 -31.96
N VAL A 21 -19.70 20.30 -31.26
CA VAL A 21 -19.79 20.04 -29.81
C VAL A 21 -19.86 18.53 -29.52
N ALA A 22 -20.49 17.74 -30.40
CA ALA A 22 -20.49 16.28 -30.30
C ALA A 22 -19.10 15.67 -30.57
N GLU A 23 -18.33 16.25 -31.49
CA GLU A 23 -16.94 15.86 -31.78
C GLU A 23 -15.97 16.18 -30.62
N ASN A 24 -16.27 17.23 -29.85
CA ASN A 24 -15.44 17.71 -28.74
C ASN A 24 -15.67 16.97 -27.42
N GLN A 25 -16.64 16.05 -27.37
CA GLN A 25 -16.82 15.12 -26.25
C GLN A 25 -15.91 13.90 -26.47
N MET A 26 -14.59 14.10 -26.52
CA MET A 26 -13.66 12.97 -26.54
C MET A 26 -13.86 12.14 -25.27
N ASN A 27 -14.25 10.88 -25.44
CA ASN A 27 -14.34 9.97 -24.31
C ASN A 27 -12.92 9.72 -23.76
N TYR A 28 -12.81 9.43 -22.47
CA TYR A 28 -11.53 9.09 -21.85
C TYR A 28 -10.84 7.90 -22.54
N ILE A 29 -11.62 6.99 -23.13
CA ILE A 29 -11.11 5.87 -23.92
C ILE A 29 -10.50 6.35 -25.25
N ASP A 30 -11.11 7.34 -25.91
CA ASP A 30 -10.57 7.91 -27.15
C ASP A 30 -9.27 8.68 -26.88
N MET A 31 -9.19 9.36 -25.74
CA MET A 31 -7.96 10.02 -25.27
C MET A 31 -6.87 9.01 -24.93
N ALA A 32 -7.23 7.89 -24.30
CA ALA A 32 -6.32 6.77 -24.04
C ALA A 32 -5.79 6.15 -25.34
N ILE A 33 -6.64 5.90 -26.34
CA ILE A 33 -6.21 5.36 -27.64
C ILE A 33 -5.26 6.32 -28.35
N LYS A 34 -5.50 7.65 -28.26
CA LYS A 34 -4.59 8.68 -28.78
C LYS A 34 -3.22 8.72 -28.07
N GLY A 35 -3.11 8.20 -26.84
CA GLY A 35 -1.85 8.06 -26.12
C GLY A 35 -0.85 7.10 -26.79
N GLY A 36 -1.28 6.25 -27.72
CA GLY A 36 -0.40 5.40 -28.51
C GLY A 36 0.31 4.31 -27.68
N TRP A 37 1.52 3.93 -28.08
CA TRP A 37 2.25 2.77 -27.53
C TRP A 37 2.59 2.89 -26.03
N ILE A 38 2.72 4.11 -25.49
CA ILE A 38 3.07 4.35 -24.07
C ILE A 38 1.96 3.92 -23.09
N MET A 39 0.73 3.75 -23.59
CA MET A 39 -0.39 3.27 -22.77
C MET A 39 -0.22 1.81 -22.34
N ILE A 40 0.46 0.99 -23.15
CA ILE A 40 0.70 -0.42 -22.85
C ILE A 40 1.49 -0.59 -21.54
N PRO A 41 2.69 0.02 -21.37
CA PRO A 41 3.41 -0.07 -20.11
C PRO A 41 2.66 0.62 -18.96
N LEU A 42 1.95 1.72 -19.18
CA LEU A 42 1.15 2.38 -18.14
C LEU A 42 0.09 1.46 -17.54
N VAL A 43 -0.69 0.80 -18.40
CA VAL A 43 -1.71 -0.16 -17.97
C VAL A 43 -1.06 -1.33 -17.22
N LEU A 44 0.07 -1.84 -17.73
CA LEU A 44 0.81 -2.92 -17.07
C LEU A 44 1.33 -2.50 -15.68
N LEU A 45 1.95 -1.32 -15.55
CA LEU A 45 2.40 -0.77 -14.27
C LEU A 45 1.23 -0.56 -13.31
N SER A 46 0.06 -0.13 -13.81
CA SER A 46 -1.16 0.00 -13.00
C SER A 46 -1.59 -1.32 -12.38
N PHE A 47 -1.64 -2.40 -13.16
CA PHE A 47 -1.96 -3.73 -12.63
C PHE A 47 -0.93 -4.22 -11.60
N VAL A 48 0.36 -4.03 -11.86
CA VAL A 48 1.43 -4.37 -10.92
C VAL A 48 1.31 -3.56 -9.62
N ALA A 49 1.05 -2.26 -9.71
CA ALA A 49 0.89 -1.39 -8.56
C ALA A 49 -0.31 -1.81 -7.70
N VAL A 50 -1.45 -2.08 -8.32
CA VAL A 50 -2.67 -2.55 -7.62
C VAL A 50 -2.40 -3.90 -6.93
N TYR A 51 -1.73 -4.82 -7.62
CA TYR A 51 -1.37 -6.12 -7.04
C TYR A 51 -0.49 -5.96 -5.79
N ILE A 52 0.61 -5.22 -5.89
CA ILE A 52 1.52 -4.98 -4.76
C ILE A 52 0.78 -4.24 -3.63
N PHE A 53 -0.06 -3.26 -3.95
CA PHE A 53 -0.82 -2.51 -2.95
C PHE A 53 -1.68 -3.42 -2.06
N PHE A 54 -2.49 -4.30 -2.65
CA PHE A 54 -3.34 -5.19 -1.86
C PHE A 54 -2.52 -6.20 -1.06
N GLU A 55 -1.51 -6.84 -1.68
CA GLU A 55 -0.62 -7.78 -0.99
C GLU A 55 0.01 -7.12 0.26
N ARG A 56 0.53 -5.90 0.10
CA ARG A 56 1.16 -5.13 1.18
C ARG A 56 0.16 -4.67 2.23
N TYR A 57 -1.00 -4.18 1.82
CA TYR A 57 -2.04 -3.73 2.75
C TYR A 57 -2.45 -4.85 3.71
N PHE A 58 -2.71 -6.06 3.20
CA PHE A 58 -3.07 -7.19 4.05
C PHE A 58 -1.90 -7.67 4.92
N ALA A 59 -0.68 -7.70 4.38
CA ALA A 59 0.51 -8.09 5.16
C ALA A 59 0.75 -7.15 6.35
N ILE A 60 0.72 -5.83 6.12
CA ILE A 60 0.91 -4.82 7.15
C ILE A 60 -0.24 -4.85 8.16
N LYS A 61 -1.49 -4.95 7.70
CA LYS A 61 -2.67 -5.05 8.59
C LYS A 61 -2.59 -6.26 9.52
N LYS A 62 -2.16 -7.41 9.00
CA LYS A 62 -1.95 -8.62 9.81
C LYS A 62 -0.82 -8.43 10.82
N ALA A 63 0.28 -7.81 10.40
CA ALA A 63 1.43 -7.54 11.27
C ALA A 63 1.16 -6.49 12.36
N ALA A 64 0.29 -5.50 12.07
CA ALA A 64 -0.11 -4.44 12.99
C ALA A 64 -1.16 -4.89 14.02
N SER A 65 -1.70 -6.11 13.89
CA SER A 65 -2.65 -6.64 14.85
C SER A 65 -1.92 -7.09 16.11
N GLU A 66 -2.02 -6.30 17.17
CA GLU A 66 -1.48 -6.65 18.49
C GLU A 66 -2.48 -7.51 19.27
N ASP A 67 -1.97 -8.60 19.87
CA ASP A 67 -2.75 -9.41 20.80
C ASP A 67 -2.57 -8.89 22.24
N LEU A 68 -3.60 -8.23 22.75
CA LEU A 68 -3.64 -7.73 24.13
C LEU A 68 -3.50 -8.86 25.16
N SER A 69 -4.03 -10.05 24.87
CA SER A 69 -3.90 -11.23 25.74
C SER A 69 -2.45 -11.69 25.82
N PHE A 70 -1.76 -11.71 24.68
CA PHE A 70 -0.34 -12.02 24.62
C PHE A 70 0.47 -11.06 25.49
N MET A 71 0.31 -9.74 25.30
CA MET A 71 1.09 -8.75 26.07
C MET A 71 0.83 -8.82 27.58
N ASN A 72 -0.41 -9.10 28.00
CA ASN A 72 -0.73 -9.24 29.42
C ASN A 72 -0.08 -10.48 30.04
N LYS A 73 -0.18 -11.64 29.39
CA LYS A 73 0.46 -12.89 29.83
C LYS A 73 1.99 -12.79 29.83
N MET A 74 2.56 -12.10 28.84
CA MET A 74 4.00 -11.87 28.79
C MET A 74 4.49 -11.08 30.00
N LYS A 75 3.78 -10.01 30.40
CA LYS A 75 4.13 -9.24 31.60
C LYS A 75 4.05 -10.09 32.88
N GLU A 76 3.01 -10.91 33.00
CA GLU A 76 2.82 -11.81 34.13
C GLU A 76 3.98 -12.82 34.24
N TYR A 77 4.32 -13.53 33.16
CA TYR A 77 5.43 -14.47 33.16
C TYR A 77 6.78 -13.83 33.49
N ILE A 78 7.04 -12.63 32.99
CA ILE A 78 8.28 -11.92 33.30
C ILE A 78 8.31 -11.47 34.77
N HIS A 79 7.19 -10.98 35.31
CA HIS A 79 7.11 -10.54 36.69
C HIS A 79 7.27 -11.70 37.68
N GLU A 80 6.74 -12.87 37.35
CA GLU A 80 6.86 -14.11 38.12
C GLU A 80 8.19 -14.84 37.91
N GLY A 81 9.06 -14.35 37.00
CA GLY A 81 10.35 -14.99 36.69
C GLY A 81 10.24 -16.28 35.86
N LYS A 82 9.08 -16.57 35.26
CA LYS A 82 8.81 -17.76 34.44
C LYS A 82 9.28 -17.57 32.99
N ILE A 83 10.60 -17.47 32.80
CA ILE A 83 11.23 -17.20 31.49
C ILE A 83 10.89 -18.28 30.45
N ASP A 84 10.88 -19.56 30.85
CA ASP A 84 10.57 -20.67 29.94
C ASP A 84 9.13 -20.62 29.41
N SER A 85 8.18 -20.19 30.26
CA SER A 85 6.78 -20.00 29.87
C SER A 85 6.63 -18.80 28.93
N ALA A 86 7.35 -17.72 29.20
CA ALA A 86 7.41 -16.55 28.34
C ALA A 86 7.97 -16.89 26.95
N TYR A 87 9.04 -17.71 26.90
CA TYR A 87 9.63 -18.19 25.65
C TYR A 87 8.65 -19.07 24.86
N SER A 88 7.96 -19.99 25.54
CA SER A 88 6.96 -20.86 24.93
C SER A 88 5.77 -20.08 24.36
N LEU A 89 5.34 -19.01 25.04
CA LEU A 89 4.26 -18.15 24.55
C LEU A 89 4.67 -17.37 23.29
N CYS A 90 5.92 -16.89 23.23
CA CYS A 90 6.48 -16.28 22.01
C CYS A 90 6.48 -17.24 20.82
N GLN A 91 6.71 -18.54 21.01
CA GLN A 91 6.70 -19.52 19.91
C GLN A 91 5.29 -19.88 19.42
N GLN A 92 4.26 -19.68 20.24
CA GLN A 92 2.87 -19.94 19.86
C GLN A 92 2.28 -18.81 19.00
N VAL A 93 2.80 -17.60 19.14
CA VAL A 93 2.30 -16.41 18.46
C VAL A 93 3.31 -15.98 17.40
N ASP A 94 2.93 -16.03 16.12
CA ASP A 94 3.80 -15.61 15.01
C ASP A 94 3.49 -14.19 14.55
N ASN A 95 3.96 -13.19 15.30
CA ASN A 95 3.83 -11.78 14.95
C ASN A 95 5.15 -11.01 15.20
N PRO A 96 5.33 -9.78 14.67
CA PRO A 96 6.58 -9.05 14.84
C PRO A 96 6.93 -8.80 16.31
N VAL A 97 5.92 -8.52 17.14
CA VAL A 97 6.08 -8.22 18.56
C VAL A 97 6.62 -9.43 19.33
N SER A 98 6.11 -10.63 19.06
CA SER A 98 6.55 -11.86 19.72
C SER A 98 8.00 -12.18 19.38
N ARG A 99 8.41 -12.03 18.12
CA ARG A 99 9.79 -12.25 17.65
C ARG A 99 10.77 -11.24 18.26
N MET A 100 10.36 -9.98 18.41
CA MET A 100 11.16 -8.96 19.11
C MET A 100 11.33 -9.31 20.59
N ILE A 101 10.23 -9.64 21.27
CA ILE A 101 10.25 -9.97 22.70
C ILE A 101 11.03 -11.26 22.96
N GLU A 102 10.91 -12.29 22.11
CA GLU A 102 11.69 -13.54 22.21
C GLU A 102 13.19 -13.25 22.28
N LYS A 103 13.68 -12.36 21.42
CA LYS A 103 15.10 -11.99 21.37
C LYS A 103 15.54 -11.13 22.55
N GLY A 104 14.63 -10.34 23.11
CA GLY A 104 14.84 -9.65 24.40
C GLY A 104 14.98 -10.63 25.56
N ILE A 105 14.05 -11.58 25.67
CA ILE A 105 13.99 -12.57 26.76
C ILE A 105 15.21 -13.48 26.74
N SER A 106 15.66 -13.92 25.57
CA SER A 106 16.86 -14.75 25.41
C SER A 106 18.16 -14.12 25.93
N ARG A 107 18.15 -12.81 26.21
CA ARG A 107 19.30 -12.02 26.68
C ARG A 107 19.08 -11.40 28.06
N ILE A 108 18.06 -11.84 28.80
CA ILE A 108 17.85 -11.42 30.19
C ILE A 108 19.10 -11.71 31.03
N GLY A 109 19.50 -10.76 31.86
CA GLY A 109 20.72 -10.82 32.69
C GLY A 109 21.97 -10.20 32.05
N ARG A 110 21.92 -9.80 30.77
CA ARG A 110 22.95 -8.97 30.12
C ARG A 110 22.73 -7.49 30.42
N PRO A 111 23.74 -6.63 30.19
CA PRO A 111 23.56 -5.19 30.24
C PRO A 111 22.38 -4.74 29.36
N LEU A 112 21.58 -3.78 29.84
CA LEU A 112 20.38 -3.30 29.13
C LEU A 112 20.68 -2.86 27.69
N GLN A 113 21.88 -2.32 27.45
CA GLN A 113 22.31 -1.90 26.12
C GLN A 113 22.37 -3.07 25.12
N ASP A 114 22.83 -4.24 25.54
CA ASP A 114 22.89 -5.44 24.69
C ASP A 114 21.49 -5.97 24.37
N VAL A 115 20.59 -5.91 25.35
CA VAL A 115 19.18 -6.34 25.20
C VAL A 115 18.45 -5.42 24.23
N ASN A 116 18.58 -4.10 24.41
CA ASN A 116 17.97 -3.11 23.53
C ASN A 116 18.48 -3.22 22.10
N THR A 117 19.80 -3.32 21.92
CA THR A 117 20.42 -3.48 20.59
C THR A 117 19.91 -4.74 19.90
N ALA A 118 19.74 -5.83 20.65
CA ALA A 118 19.19 -7.07 20.12
C ALA A 118 17.73 -6.95 19.66
N ILE A 119 16.88 -6.30 20.46
CA ILE A 119 15.48 -6.07 20.14
C ILE A 119 15.36 -5.15 18.92
N GLU A 120 16.14 -4.07 18.90
CA GLU A 120 16.17 -3.09 17.81
C GLU A 120 16.61 -3.71 16.48
N ASN A 121 17.66 -4.54 16.49
CA ASN A 121 18.10 -5.26 15.29
C ASN A 121 17.00 -6.14 14.69
N VAL A 122 16.25 -6.84 15.55
CA VAL A 122 15.13 -7.69 15.12
C VAL A 122 13.97 -6.83 14.64
N GLY A 123 13.66 -5.74 15.33
CA GLY A 123 12.66 -4.76 14.91
C GLY A 123 12.96 -4.19 13.52
N ASN A 124 14.22 -3.78 13.27
CA ASN A 124 14.66 -3.28 11.98
C ASN A 124 14.52 -4.35 10.88
N LEU A 125 14.81 -5.62 11.17
CA LEU A 125 14.59 -6.73 10.24
C LEU A 125 13.10 -6.94 9.95
N GLU A 126 12.23 -6.87 10.95
CA GLU A 126 10.78 -7.00 10.77
C GLU A 126 10.21 -5.82 9.96
N ILE A 127 10.63 -4.59 10.25
CA ILE A 127 10.24 -3.39 9.48
C ILE A 127 10.67 -3.54 8.03
N SER A 128 11.93 -3.90 7.77
CA SER A 128 12.45 -4.10 6.42
C SER A 128 11.67 -5.18 5.64
N ARG A 129 11.21 -6.24 6.32
CA ARG A 129 10.35 -7.28 5.71
C ARG A 129 8.96 -6.75 5.35
N LEU A 130 8.38 -5.91 6.20
CA LEU A 130 7.06 -5.30 5.96
C LEU A 130 7.12 -4.26 4.83
N GLU A 131 8.22 -3.52 4.72
CA GLU A 131 8.45 -2.53 3.67
C GLU A 131 8.72 -3.13 2.27
N LYS A 132 8.92 -4.46 2.18
CA LYS A 132 9.22 -5.16 0.92
C LYS A 132 8.17 -4.86 -0.15
N GLY A 133 8.52 -4.07 -1.16
CA GLY A 133 7.64 -3.72 -2.29
C GLY A 133 7.10 -2.30 -2.25
N LEU A 134 7.16 -1.61 -1.10
CA LEU A 134 6.84 -0.17 -1.03
C LEU A 134 7.79 0.69 -1.87
N PRO A 135 9.13 0.44 -1.92
CA PRO A 135 10.02 1.18 -2.81
C PRO A 135 9.64 1.04 -4.29
N THR A 136 9.20 -0.15 -4.71
CA THR A 136 8.73 -0.39 -6.08
C THR A 136 7.47 0.42 -6.37
N LEU A 137 6.51 0.45 -5.44
CA LEU A 137 5.34 1.32 -5.56
C LEU A 137 5.72 2.80 -5.66
N ALA A 138 6.71 3.25 -4.88
CA ALA A 138 7.19 4.63 -4.94
C ALA A 138 7.84 4.96 -6.30
N THR A 139 8.61 4.04 -6.89
CA THR A 139 9.16 4.20 -8.24
C THR A 139 8.06 4.27 -9.29
N VAL A 140 7.02 3.42 -9.19
CA VAL A 140 5.87 3.46 -10.10
C VAL A 140 5.12 4.79 -9.98
N ALA A 141 4.89 5.27 -8.76
CA ALA A 141 4.20 6.54 -8.50
C ALA A 141 5.01 7.76 -8.98
N GLY A 142 6.34 7.74 -8.83
CA GLY A 142 7.20 8.83 -9.28
C GLY A 142 7.48 8.85 -10.78
N GLY A 143 7.39 7.70 -11.45
CA GLY A 143 7.60 7.57 -12.89
C GLY A 143 6.33 7.68 -13.75
N ALA A 144 5.14 7.58 -13.14
CA ALA A 144 3.87 7.81 -13.82
C ALA A 144 3.62 9.32 -13.98
N PRO A 145 3.31 9.81 -15.20
CA PRO A 145 2.95 11.22 -15.43
C PRO A 145 1.58 11.60 -14.86
#